data_AF-A0A662IN40-F1
#
_entry.id   AF-A0A662IN40-F1
#
_cell.length_a   1.000
_cell.length_b   1.000
_cell.length_c   1.000
_cell.angle_alpha   90.00
_cell.angle_beta   90.00
_cell.angle_gamma   90.00
#
_symmetry.space_group_name_H-M   'P 1'
#
loop_
_entity.id
_entity.type
_entity.pdbx_description
1 polymer ?
#
loop_
_entity_poly.entity_id
_entity_poly.type
_entity_poly.pdbx_seq_one_letter_code
_entity_poly.pdbx_strand_id
1 'polypeptide(L)'
;MVFERLNRRLIFEGHIKALTPLHVGSGRPELAKEERGIDLPVIRNVDGVPYIPGSSIKGRVRSEAERIARSAGYDICNPPDTDQMCGTLKRREEELCIICRIFGTAGRNISRASKVRFRDALMMGDIPPGEMRMEIRTGIALDRERGSVYRGALYTVEAVPAGSKFKLEMVADNLTDEELKL
;
A
#
# COMPACT_ATOMS: atom_id res chain seq x y z
N MET A 1 -16.36 -6.17 -16.60
CA MET A 1 -15.47 -5.45 -17.56
C MET A 1 -15.36 -4.00 -17.06
N VAL A 2 -14.19 -3.35 -17.01
CA VAL A 2 -14.05 -2.00 -16.38
C VAL A 2 -14.81 -0.92 -17.18
N PHE A 3 -14.79 -1.03 -18.51
CA PHE A 3 -15.52 -0.23 -19.49
C PHE A 3 -15.46 -0.95 -20.84
N GLU A 4 -16.40 -0.68 -21.75
CA GLU A 4 -16.42 -1.25 -23.10
C GLU A 4 -15.47 -0.52 -24.06
N ARG A 5 -15.22 0.78 -23.82
CA ARG A 5 -14.35 1.62 -24.65
C ARG A 5 -13.38 2.43 -23.80
N LEU A 6 -12.10 2.38 -24.14
CA LEU A 6 -11.08 3.26 -23.55
C LEU A 6 -11.16 4.63 -24.25
N ASN A 7 -11.57 5.66 -23.52
CA ASN A 7 -11.66 7.03 -24.06
C ASN A 7 -10.48 7.89 -23.61
N ARG A 8 -10.04 7.74 -22.35
CA ARG A 8 -8.96 8.51 -21.76
C ARG A 8 -8.11 7.63 -20.85
N ARG A 9 -6.78 7.76 -20.99
CA ARG A 9 -5.78 7.21 -20.06
C ARG A 9 -4.88 8.34 -19.57
N LEU A 10 -4.73 8.43 -18.25
CA LEU A 10 -3.77 9.31 -17.60
C LEU A 10 -2.65 8.45 -17.02
N ILE A 11 -1.42 8.87 -17.23
CA ILE A 11 -0.22 8.22 -16.69
C ILE A 11 0.48 9.26 -15.82
N PHE A 12 0.62 8.94 -14.53
CA PHE A 12 1.31 9.77 -13.55
C PHE A 12 2.65 9.13 -13.25
N GLU A 13 3.72 9.85 -13.55
CA GLU A 13 5.09 9.42 -13.30
C GLU A 13 5.74 10.35 -12.29
N GLY A 14 6.61 9.79 -11.45
CA GLY A 14 7.35 10.56 -10.46
C GLY A 14 8.26 9.67 -9.63
N HIS A 15 8.62 10.16 -8.45
CA HIS A 15 9.36 9.37 -7.48
C HIS A 15 8.89 9.62 -6.05
N ILE A 16 8.87 8.56 -5.24
CA ILE A 16 8.63 8.62 -3.80
C ILE A 16 9.99 8.74 -3.13
N LYS A 17 10.21 9.81 -2.35
CA LYS A 17 11.39 9.96 -1.50
C LYS A 17 11.04 9.57 -0.07
N ALA A 18 11.76 8.62 0.50
CA ALA A 18 11.70 8.31 1.92
C ALA A 18 12.29 9.49 2.71
N LEU A 19 11.44 10.31 3.34
CA LEU A 19 11.92 11.42 4.19
C LEU A 19 12.46 10.91 5.53
N THR A 20 11.85 9.84 6.02
CA THR A 20 12.30 9.05 7.18
C THR A 20 12.53 7.61 6.75
N PRO A 21 13.21 6.80 7.57
CA PRO A 21 13.45 5.41 7.23
C PRO A 21 12.13 4.64 7.05
N LEU A 22 12.07 3.88 5.95
CA LEU A 22 10.85 3.27 5.44
C LEU A 22 10.89 1.76 5.62
N HIS A 23 9.92 1.21 6.33
CA HIS A 23 9.72 -0.23 6.44
C HIS A 23 8.49 -0.66 5.63
N VAL A 24 8.69 -1.55 4.65
CA VAL A 24 7.63 -2.28 3.97
C VAL A 24 7.92 -3.76 4.13
N GLY A 25 7.22 -4.39 5.07
CA GLY A 25 7.49 -5.78 5.44
C GLY A 25 7.03 -6.78 4.37
N SER A 26 7.79 -7.86 4.19
CA SER A 26 7.38 -9.03 3.40
C SER A 26 6.52 -10.03 4.18
N GLY A 27 6.21 -9.73 5.45
CA GLY A 27 5.65 -10.67 6.42
C GLY A 27 6.74 -11.35 7.23
N ARG A 28 6.47 -12.58 7.71
CA ARG A 28 7.45 -13.43 8.41
C ARG A 28 7.77 -14.66 7.56
N PRO A 29 8.65 -14.57 6.54
CA PRO A 29 9.20 -15.78 5.94
C PRO A 29 10.16 -16.40 6.96
N GLU A 30 9.91 -17.63 7.40
CA GLU A 30 10.81 -18.38 8.31
C GLU A 30 12.25 -18.37 7.78
N LEU A 31 12.40 -18.56 6.46
CA LEU A 31 13.67 -18.50 5.73
C LEU A 31 14.42 -17.15 5.88
N ALA A 32 13.72 -16.02 5.84
CA ALA A 32 14.37 -14.70 5.93
C ALA A 32 14.87 -14.39 7.34
N LYS A 33 14.19 -14.95 8.36
CA LYS A 33 14.60 -14.85 9.75
C LYS A 33 15.86 -15.69 10.02
N GLU A 34 15.95 -16.87 9.41
CA GLU A 34 17.09 -17.78 9.54
C GLU A 34 18.35 -17.24 8.85
N GLU A 35 18.22 -16.66 7.65
CA GLU A 35 19.39 -16.18 6.88
C GLU A 35 20.00 -14.87 7.42
N ARG A 36 19.18 -13.94 7.92
CA ARG A 36 19.64 -12.59 8.31
C ARG A 36 19.56 -12.30 9.81
N GLY A 37 18.90 -13.15 10.59
CA GLY A 37 18.66 -12.90 12.02
C GLY A 37 17.79 -11.68 12.31
N ILE A 38 16.98 -11.23 11.33
CA ILE A 38 16.09 -10.07 11.45
C ILE A 38 14.65 -10.55 11.58
N ASP A 39 13.90 -10.06 12.57
CA ASP A 39 12.52 -10.49 12.82
C ASP A 39 11.52 -9.94 11.79
N LEU A 40 11.69 -8.67 11.39
CA LEU A 40 10.80 -7.98 10.45
C LEU A 40 11.62 -7.41 9.27
N PRO A 41 11.91 -8.24 8.26
CA PRO A 41 12.68 -7.82 7.08
C PRO A 41 11.85 -6.97 6.12
N VAL A 42 12.55 -6.15 5.32
CA VAL A 42 11.94 -5.40 4.21
C VAL A 42 11.75 -6.29 2.99
N ILE A 43 10.63 -6.10 2.28
CA ILE A 43 10.33 -6.80 1.03
C ILE A 43 11.32 -6.44 -0.09
N ARG A 44 11.74 -7.45 -0.84
CA ARG A 44 12.72 -7.35 -1.92
C ARG A 44 12.25 -8.10 -3.15
N ASN A 45 12.70 -7.68 -4.33
CA ASN A 45 12.51 -8.43 -5.57
C ASN A 45 13.48 -9.62 -5.64
N VAL A 46 13.43 -10.37 -6.75
CA VAL A 46 14.30 -11.53 -6.99
C VAL A 46 15.80 -11.19 -7.00
N ASP A 47 16.14 -9.94 -7.30
CA ASP A 47 17.52 -9.43 -7.31
C ASP A 47 17.98 -8.93 -5.94
N GLY A 48 17.15 -9.06 -4.89
CA GLY A 48 17.46 -8.61 -3.53
C GLY A 48 17.30 -7.10 -3.31
N VAL A 49 16.72 -6.37 -4.26
CA VAL A 49 16.50 -4.93 -4.19
C VAL A 49 15.17 -4.61 -3.51
N PRO A 50 15.13 -3.72 -2.50
CA PRO A 50 13.87 -3.32 -1.87
C PRO A 50 12.96 -2.55 -2.84
N TYR A 51 11.65 -2.77 -2.71
CA TYR A 51 10.64 -2.05 -3.49
C TYR A 51 9.40 -1.80 -2.66
N ILE A 52 8.53 -0.89 -3.12
CA ILE A 52 7.21 -0.68 -2.50
C ILE A 52 6.17 -1.35 -3.41
N PRO A 53 5.42 -2.35 -2.94
CA PRO A 53 4.37 -2.98 -3.73
C PRO A 53 3.31 -1.96 -4.15
N GLY A 54 2.84 -2.07 -5.40
CA GLY A 54 1.75 -1.25 -5.93
C GLY A 54 0.47 -1.41 -5.12
N SER A 55 0.24 -2.59 -4.51
CA SER A 55 -0.85 -2.84 -3.58
C SER A 55 -0.72 -2.03 -2.28
N SER A 56 0.49 -1.86 -1.74
CA SER A 56 0.75 -1.05 -0.55
C SER A 56 0.50 0.44 -0.85
N ILE A 57 0.98 0.93 -1.99
CA ILE A 57 0.74 2.32 -2.42
C ILE A 57 -0.76 2.54 -2.63
N LYS A 58 -1.40 1.67 -3.41
CA LYS A 58 -2.84 1.73 -3.69
C LYS A 58 -3.66 1.70 -2.41
N GLY A 59 -3.34 0.81 -1.47
CA GLY A 59 -4.04 0.69 -0.20
C GLY A 59 -3.92 1.95 0.65
N ARG A 60 -2.72 2.54 0.73
CA ARG A 60 -2.51 3.79 1.46
C ARG A 60 -3.24 4.97 0.82
N VAL A 61 -3.14 5.13 -0.50
CA VAL A 61 -3.85 6.18 -1.25
C VAL A 61 -5.36 6.01 -1.12
N ARG A 62 -5.88 4.78 -1.24
CA ARG A 62 -7.30 4.48 -1.04
C ARG A 62 -7.78 4.88 0.36
N SER A 63 -7.04 4.49 1.40
CA SER A 63 -7.38 4.83 2.78
C SER A 63 -7.43 6.35 3.03
N GLU A 64 -6.49 7.11 2.45
CA GLU A 64 -6.52 8.57 2.53
C GLU A 64 -7.66 9.17 1.69
N ALA A 65 -7.93 8.64 0.50
CA ALA A 65 -9.07 9.07 -0.32
C ALA A 65 -10.40 8.83 0.40
N GLU A 66 -10.55 7.71 1.12
CA GLU A 66 -11.72 7.43 1.97
C GLU A 66 -11.87 8.48 3.09
N ARG A 67 -10.77 8.86 3.74
CA ARG A 67 -10.77 9.92 4.77
C ARG A 67 -11.19 11.26 4.19
N ILE A 68 -10.65 11.64 3.04
CA ILE A 68 -10.98 12.89 2.34
C ILE A 68 -12.46 12.87 1.92
N ALA A 69 -12.93 11.77 1.31
CA ALA A 69 -14.31 11.64 0.85
C ALA A 69 -15.31 11.75 2.01
N ARG A 70 -15.07 11.10 3.16
CA ARG A 70 -15.90 11.27 4.36
C ARG A 70 -15.95 12.73 4.82
N SER A 71 -14.80 13.40 4.82
CA SER A 71 -14.69 14.79 5.25
C SER A 71 -15.40 15.75 4.28
N ALA A 72 -15.46 15.40 3.00
CA ALA A 72 -16.16 16.14 1.96
C ALA A 72 -17.67 15.82 1.88
N GLY A 73 -18.20 14.96 2.75
CA GLY A 73 -19.63 14.64 2.83
C GLY A 73 -20.12 13.53 1.89
N TYR A 74 -19.21 12.77 1.27
CA TYR A 74 -19.60 11.61 0.46
C TYR A 74 -20.02 10.43 1.35
N ASP A 75 -21.09 9.75 0.95
CA ASP A 75 -21.46 8.44 1.52
C ASP A 75 -20.48 7.38 1.00
N ILE A 76 -19.71 6.78 1.92
CA ILE A 76 -18.74 5.74 1.59
C ILE A 76 -18.93 4.50 2.46
N CYS A 77 -18.73 3.33 1.85
CA CYS A 77 -18.82 2.06 2.58
C CYS A 77 -17.67 1.86 3.58
N ASN A 78 -17.67 0.74 4.30
CA ASN A 78 -16.69 0.46 5.35
C ASN A 78 -15.73 -0.69 4.97
N PRO A 79 -14.66 -0.43 4.20
CA PRO A 79 -13.62 -1.42 3.92
C PRO A 79 -12.71 -1.65 5.15
N PRO A 80 -11.92 -2.73 5.19
CA PRO A 80 -11.73 -3.76 4.14
C PRO A 80 -12.71 -4.95 4.24
N ASP A 81 -13.67 -4.93 5.16
CA ASP A 81 -14.65 -6.00 5.30
C ASP A 81 -15.57 -6.07 4.07
N THR A 82 -15.44 -7.13 3.28
CA THR A 82 -16.19 -7.30 2.04
C THR A 82 -17.70 -7.39 2.26
N ASP A 83 -18.17 -7.77 3.45
CA ASP A 83 -19.59 -7.78 3.79
C ASP A 83 -20.15 -6.37 4.00
N GLN A 84 -19.28 -5.41 4.39
CA GLN A 84 -19.61 -4.00 4.63
C GLN A 84 -19.22 -3.07 3.48
N MET A 85 -18.80 -3.64 2.35
CA MET A 85 -18.40 -2.91 1.15
C MET A 85 -19.51 -2.85 0.09
N CYS A 86 -19.46 -1.85 -0.80
CA CYS A 86 -20.46 -1.66 -1.84
C CYS A 86 -20.69 -2.90 -2.72
N GLY A 87 -19.64 -3.69 -2.99
CA GLY A 87 -19.76 -4.92 -3.80
C GLY A 87 -20.71 -5.97 -3.21
N THR A 88 -20.97 -5.92 -1.90
CA THR A 88 -21.94 -6.78 -1.23
C THR A 88 -23.21 -6.02 -0.86
N LEU A 89 -23.11 -4.75 -0.45
CA LEU A 89 -24.26 -3.97 0.01
C LEU A 89 -25.17 -3.45 -1.12
N LYS A 90 -24.63 -3.20 -2.31
CA LYS A 90 -25.35 -2.59 -3.44
C LYS A 90 -25.66 -3.61 -4.52
N ARG A 91 -26.69 -3.34 -5.33
CA ARG A 91 -27.14 -4.24 -6.41
C ARG A 91 -26.88 -3.70 -7.83
N ARG A 92 -26.62 -2.40 -7.96
CA ARG A 92 -26.33 -1.75 -9.24
C ARG A 92 -25.05 -0.93 -9.17
N GLU A 93 -24.35 -0.79 -10.30
CA GLU A 93 -23.05 -0.12 -10.34
C GLU A 93 -23.15 1.39 -10.09
N GLU A 94 -24.30 2.00 -10.38
CA GLU A 94 -24.55 3.43 -10.17
C GLU A 94 -24.67 3.78 -8.68
N GLU A 95 -24.89 2.78 -7.83
CA GLU A 95 -25.01 2.93 -6.36
C GLU A 95 -23.66 2.82 -5.64
N LEU A 96 -22.58 2.53 -6.38
CA LEU A 96 -21.25 2.42 -5.81
C LEU A 96 -20.75 3.79 -5.34
N CYS A 97 -20.20 3.85 -4.13
CA CYS A 97 -19.55 5.07 -3.65
C CYS A 97 -18.37 5.47 -4.55
N ILE A 98 -17.99 6.74 -4.51
CA ILE A 98 -16.91 7.31 -5.33
C ILE A 98 -15.59 6.53 -5.19
N ILE A 99 -15.27 6.06 -3.98
CA ILE A 99 -14.08 5.24 -3.70
C ILE A 99 -14.13 3.90 -4.44
N CYS A 100 -15.25 3.18 -4.36
CA CYS A 100 -15.40 1.90 -5.05
C CYS A 100 -15.44 2.06 -6.58
N ARG A 101 -15.92 3.20 -7.10
CA ARG A 101 -15.86 3.53 -8.53
C ARG A 101 -14.41 3.73 -9.02
N ILE A 102 -13.56 4.38 -8.21
CA ILE A 102 -12.15 4.66 -8.53
C ILE A 102 -11.26 3.43 -8.31
N PHE A 103 -11.27 2.88 -7.09
CA PHE A 103 -10.33 1.85 -6.63
C PHE A 103 -10.82 0.41 -6.85
N GLY A 104 -12.09 0.25 -7.24
CA GLY A 104 -12.76 -1.03 -7.42
C GLY A 104 -13.35 -1.61 -6.14
N THR A 105 -14.20 -2.61 -6.31
CA THR A 105 -14.83 -3.40 -5.24
C THR A 105 -15.01 -4.84 -5.68
N ALA A 106 -14.94 -5.77 -4.73
CA ALA A 106 -15.36 -7.15 -4.89
C ALA A 106 -16.41 -7.46 -3.83
N GLY A 107 -17.35 -8.33 -4.15
CA GLY A 107 -18.41 -8.73 -3.23
C GLY A 107 -19.40 -9.69 -3.88
N ARG A 108 -20.39 -10.16 -3.11
CA ARG A 108 -21.34 -11.19 -3.54
C ARG A 108 -22.26 -10.74 -4.68
N ASN A 109 -22.61 -9.45 -4.72
CA ASN A 109 -23.59 -8.92 -5.66
C ASN A 109 -22.91 -8.29 -6.88
N ILE A 110 -21.88 -7.49 -6.65
CA ILE A 110 -21.17 -6.75 -7.70
C ILE A 110 -19.67 -6.86 -7.49
N SER A 111 -18.96 -7.16 -8.58
CA SER A 111 -17.51 -7.04 -8.66
C SER A 111 -17.14 -6.08 -9.77
N ARG A 112 -16.53 -4.95 -9.39
CA ARG A 112 -16.10 -3.89 -10.30
C ARG A 112 -14.59 -3.72 -10.19
N ALA A 113 -13.90 -3.86 -11.31
CA ALA A 113 -12.46 -3.65 -11.36
C ALA A 113 -12.08 -2.16 -11.26
N SER A 114 -10.89 -1.92 -10.74
CA SER A 114 -10.33 -0.58 -10.48
C SER A 114 -10.09 0.20 -11.76
N LYS A 115 -10.38 1.51 -11.74
CA LYS A 115 -9.97 2.45 -12.79
C LYS A 115 -8.51 2.88 -12.64
N VAL A 116 -7.97 2.81 -11.42
CA VAL A 116 -6.58 3.15 -11.12
C VAL A 116 -5.71 1.91 -10.90
N ARG A 117 -4.48 1.94 -11.41
CA ARG A 117 -3.48 0.89 -11.29
C ARG A 117 -2.18 1.51 -10.81
N PHE A 118 -1.60 0.94 -9.76
CA PHE A 118 -0.32 1.37 -9.21
C PHE A 118 0.70 0.27 -9.51
N ARG A 119 1.81 0.65 -10.13
CA ARG A 119 2.92 -0.29 -10.32
C ARG A 119 3.76 -0.38 -9.06
N ASP A 120 4.48 -1.48 -8.94
CA ASP A 120 5.51 -1.64 -7.92
C ASP A 120 6.56 -0.54 -8.10
N ALA A 121 6.82 0.19 -7.01
CA ALA A 121 7.79 1.26 -7.02
C ALA A 121 9.17 0.70 -6.72
N LEU A 122 9.94 0.49 -7.78
CA LEU A 122 11.32 0.01 -7.70
C LEU A 122 12.23 1.11 -7.17
N MET A 123 13.21 0.74 -6.35
CA MET A 123 14.20 1.70 -5.88
C MET A 123 15.01 2.27 -7.04
N MET A 124 15.29 3.57 -6.96
CA MET A 124 16.12 4.29 -7.92
C MET A 124 17.54 4.45 -7.40
N GLY A 125 18.50 4.40 -8.32
CA GLY A 125 19.91 4.52 -8.04
C GLY A 125 20.63 3.18 -8.26
N ASP A 126 21.85 3.27 -8.76
CA ASP A 126 22.70 2.11 -9.04
C ASP A 126 23.40 1.71 -7.74
N ILE A 127 22.66 1.11 -6.81
CA ILE A 127 23.23 0.49 -5.63
C ILE A 127 23.34 -1.01 -5.93
N PRO A 128 24.55 -1.57 -6.04
CA PRO A 128 24.73 -3.00 -6.25
C PRO A 128 23.94 -3.82 -5.21
N PRO A 129 23.27 -4.92 -5.62
CA PRO A 129 22.64 -5.83 -4.68
C PRO A 129 23.62 -6.25 -3.57
N GLY A 130 23.22 -6.07 -2.31
CA GLY A 130 24.05 -6.39 -1.14
C GLY A 130 24.91 -5.25 -0.58
N GLU A 131 25.15 -4.17 -1.33
CA GLU A 131 25.86 -2.98 -0.83
C GLU A 131 24.93 -1.96 -0.18
N MET A 132 23.63 -2.18 -0.28
CA MET A 132 22.62 -1.34 0.35
C MET A 132 22.69 -1.47 1.87
N ARG A 133 23.14 -0.41 2.52
CA ARG A 133 23.13 -0.29 3.98
C ARG A 133 21.69 -0.07 4.46
N MET A 134 21.06 -1.14 4.92
CA MET A 134 19.76 -1.08 5.56
C MET A 134 19.91 -0.59 7.01
N GLU A 135 18.92 0.12 7.51
CA GLU A 135 18.84 0.43 8.94
C GLU A 135 18.24 -0.77 9.68
N ILE A 136 18.87 -1.20 10.78
CA ILE A 136 18.30 -2.18 11.69
C ILE A 136 17.96 -1.45 12.99
N ARG A 137 16.71 -1.57 13.42
CA ARG A 137 16.20 -0.94 14.63
C ARG A 137 15.77 -2.01 15.62
N THR A 138 16.32 -1.93 16.83
CA THR A 138 15.93 -2.81 17.92
C THR A 138 14.71 -2.25 18.64
N GLY A 139 13.67 -3.07 18.73
CA GLY A 139 12.46 -2.80 19.49
C GLY A 139 12.37 -3.69 20.73
N ILE A 140 11.78 -3.13 21.79
CA ILE A 140 11.39 -3.86 22.99
C ILE A 140 9.92 -3.55 23.33
N ALA A 141 9.26 -4.42 24.09
CA ALA A 141 8.04 -4.07 24.80
C ALA A 141 8.36 -3.82 26.28
N LEU A 142 7.71 -2.81 26.86
CA LEU A 142 7.80 -2.49 28.29
C LEU A 142 6.56 -3.03 29.01
N ASP A 143 6.81 -3.73 30.12
CA ASP A 143 5.77 -4.06 31.10
C ASP A 143 5.39 -2.79 31.84
N ARG A 144 4.14 -2.33 31.67
CA ARG A 144 3.65 -1.07 32.24
C ARG A 144 3.48 -1.12 33.76
N GLU A 145 3.32 -2.31 34.35
CA GLU A 145 3.19 -2.45 35.81
C GLU A 145 4.56 -2.51 36.47
N ARG A 146 5.49 -3.28 35.90
CA ARG A 146 6.83 -3.48 36.47
C ARG A 146 7.84 -2.41 36.07
N GLY A 147 7.57 -1.63 35.02
CA GLY A 147 8.51 -0.67 34.46
C GLY A 147 9.76 -1.31 33.82
N SER A 148 9.75 -2.62 33.59
CA SER A 148 10.85 -3.40 33.05
C SER A 148 10.58 -3.89 31.63
N VAL A 149 11.62 -4.36 30.94
CA VAL A 149 11.46 -5.03 29.64
C VAL A 149 10.59 -6.28 29.78
N TYR A 150 9.58 -6.42 28.92
CA TYR A 150 8.76 -7.61 28.85
C TYR A 150 9.59 -8.77 28.25
N ARG A 151 9.64 -9.90 28.96
CA ARG A 151 10.48 -11.04 28.54
C ARG A 151 9.99 -11.62 27.21
N GLY A 152 10.92 -11.88 26.30
CA GLY A 152 10.63 -12.45 24.98
C GLY A 152 10.07 -11.47 23.95
N ALA A 153 10.02 -10.16 24.26
CA ALA A 153 9.51 -9.13 23.36
C ALA A 153 10.62 -8.27 22.72
N LEU A 154 11.85 -8.79 22.66
CA LEU A 154 12.92 -8.21 21.85
C LEU A 154 12.67 -8.55 20.38
N TYR A 155 12.71 -7.55 19.51
CA TYR A 155 12.59 -7.77 18.08
C TYR A 155 13.41 -6.75 17.29
N THR A 156 13.71 -7.08 16.04
CA THR A 156 14.44 -6.22 15.11
C THR A 156 13.60 -5.87 13.90
N VAL A 157 13.65 -4.60 13.49
CA VAL A 157 12.96 -4.09 12.31
C VAL A 157 13.99 -3.55 11.33
N GLU A 158 13.98 -4.10 10.12
CA GLU A 158 14.78 -3.56 9.03
C GLU A 158 14.04 -2.41 8.35
N ALA A 159 14.74 -1.35 7.96
CA ALA A 159 14.17 -0.22 7.24
C ALA A 159 15.11 0.24 6.12
N VAL A 160 14.53 0.69 5.02
CA VAL A 160 15.26 1.42 3.99
C VAL A 160 15.64 2.80 4.55
N PRO A 161 16.88 3.26 4.38
CA PRO A 161 17.31 4.55 4.91
C PRO A 161 16.50 5.74 4.40
N ALA A 162 16.52 6.82 5.19
CA ALA A 162 16.03 8.10 4.72
C ALA A 162 16.86 8.59 3.51
N GLY A 163 16.20 9.25 2.57
CA GLY A 163 16.79 9.74 1.33
C GLY A 163 16.60 8.82 0.13
N SER A 164 16.30 7.53 0.34
CA SER A 164 16.02 6.58 -0.74
C SER A 164 14.86 7.03 -1.62
N LYS A 165 14.98 6.81 -2.92
CA LYS A 165 13.98 7.19 -3.93
C LYS A 165 13.44 5.95 -4.62
N PHE A 166 12.14 5.95 -4.93
CA PHE A 166 11.47 4.86 -5.63
C PHE A 166 10.69 5.41 -6.82
N LYS A 167 10.73 4.75 -7.98
CA LYS A 167 10.00 5.19 -9.18
C LYS A 167 8.50 4.98 -8.96
N LEU A 168 7.71 6.04 -9.09
CA LEU A 168 6.25 5.97 -9.02
C LEU A 168 5.66 5.95 -10.43
N GLU A 169 4.79 4.99 -10.70
CA GLU A 169 3.92 5.01 -11.88
C GLU A 169 2.48 4.61 -11.49
N MET A 170 1.54 5.51 -11.76
CA MET A 170 0.11 5.26 -11.62
C MET A 170 -0.60 5.47 -12.96
N VAL A 171 -1.45 4.52 -13.34
CA VAL A 171 -2.28 4.60 -14.55
C VAL A 171 -3.73 4.72 -14.14
N ALA A 172 -4.45 5.69 -14.69
CA ALA A 172 -5.87 5.88 -14.48
C ALA A 172 -6.63 5.89 -15.82
N ASP A 173 -7.65 5.05 -15.94
CA ASP A 173 -8.46 4.93 -17.15
C ASP A 173 -9.88 5.45 -16.91
N ASN A 174 -10.38 6.30 -17.81
CA ASN A 174 -11.76 6.78 -17.85
C ASN A 174 -12.29 7.30 -16.49
N LEU A 175 -11.46 8.03 -15.73
CA LEU A 175 -11.93 8.78 -14.56
C LEU A 175 -12.88 9.89 -15.01
N THR A 176 -14.00 10.06 -14.32
CA THR A 176 -14.91 11.20 -14.52
C THR A 176 -14.36 12.46 -13.86
N ASP A 177 -14.92 13.63 -14.18
CA ASP A 177 -14.46 14.88 -13.56
C ASP A 177 -14.77 14.94 -12.06
N GLU A 178 -15.82 14.24 -11.61
CA GLU A 178 -16.09 14.04 -10.18
C GLU A 178 -15.00 13.19 -9.53
N GLU A 179 -14.62 12.07 -10.18
CA GLU A 179 -13.60 11.15 -9.68
C GLU A 179 -12.19 11.76 -9.69
N LEU A 180 -11.90 12.70 -10.59
CA LEU A 180 -10.63 13.43 -10.66
C LEU A 180 -10.47 14.52 -9.59
N LYS A 181 -11.57 15.01 -9.01
CA LYS A 181 -11.53 16.03 -7.96
C LYS A 181 -11.11 15.46 -6.60
N LEU A 182 -11.25 14.15 -6.43
CA LEU A 182 -10.88 13.42 -5.23
C LEU A 182 -9.40 12.98 -5.30
#